data_AF-A0A382KHM5-F1
#
_entry.id   AF-A0A382KHM5-F1
#
_cell.length_a   1.000
_cell.length_b   1.000
_cell.length_c   1.000
_cell.angle_alpha   90.00
_cell.angle_beta   90.00
_cell.angle_gamma   90.00
#
_symmetry.space_group_name_H-M   'P 1'
#
loop_
_entity.id
_entity.type
_entity.pdbx_description
1 polymer ?
#
loop_
_entity_poly.entity_id
_entity_poly.type
_entity_poly.pdbx_seq_one_letter_code
_entity_poly.pdbx_strand_id
1 'polypeptide(L)'
;MPAKGEGRARFAELGFPTTRDEDWRFTSVAPIAELEFSDTQADDTATLEGCVFGALEGPRLVFVNGHFSGKLSSVGQLPAGVEVGNIANSDCPDPKMTDDAFGALNIASFIDGAFVRVADEVTFEMPIRVYYLSTGGDGSTANIRNLFIIGANSKATILESWTGADAAYFNNVITELTVGDNAQVEHVKFQDESVAAFHIAGLHAVMGRNSHAAHHSIALGGRIARNNICAHLNGTGLETILNGLY
;
A
#
# COMPACT_ATOMS: atom_id res chain seq x y z
N MET A 1 3.37 5.14 19.12
CA MET A 1 1.90 4.96 18.99
C MET A 1 1.50 3.69 19.74
N PRO A 2 0.50 3.73 20.63
CA PRO A 2 0.02 2.56 21.36
C PRO A 2 -0.25 1.35 20.46
N ALA A 3 -0.84 1.57 19.28
CA ALA A 3 -1.11 0.55 18.27
C ALA A 3 0.13 -0.27 17.87
N LYS A 4 1.34 0.34 17.79
CA LYS A 4 2.57 -0.41 17.49
C LYS A 4 2.93 -1.44 18.57
N GLY A 5 2.63 -1.15 19.83
CA GLY A 5 2.86 -2.09 20.94
C GLY A 5 1.89 -3.28 20.86
N GLU A 6 0.62 -3.01 20.55
CA GLU A 6 -0.41 -4.03 20.36
C GLU A 6 -0.11 -4.93 19.15
N GLY A 7 0.30 -4.35 18.02
CA GLY A 7 0.73 -5.11 16.85
C GLY A 7 1.91 -6.04 17.13
N ARG A 8 2.90 -5.59 17.92
CA ARG A 8 4.03 -6.44 18.33
C ARG A 8 3.58 -7.61 19.19
N ALA A 9 2.72 -7.36 20.17
CA ALA A 9 2.17 -8.41 21.02
C ALA A 9 1.39 -9.42 20.18
N ARG A 10 0.55 -8.93 19.26
CA ARG A 10 -0.26 -9.78 18.39
C ARG A 10 0.58 -10.62 17.44
N PHE A 11 1.60 -10.03 16.81
CA PHE A 11 2.51 -10.78 15.95
C PHE A 11 3.34 -11.81 16.72
N ALA A 12 3.74 -11.51 17.96
CA ALA A 12 4.44 -12.47 18.81
C ALA A 12 3.58 -13.69 19.19
N GLU A 13 2.25 -13.52 19.27
CA GLU A 13 1.30 -14.62 19.49
C GLU A 13 1.08 -15.45 18.22
N LEU A 14 0.91 -14.79 17.07
CA LEU A 14 0.59 -15.45 15.79
C LEU A 14 1.82 -16.12 15.16
N GLY A 15 2.97 -15.45 15.20
CA GLY A 15 4.17 -15.82 14.45
C GLY A 15 4.01 -15.67 12.93
N PHE A 16 5.04 -16.07 12.18
CA PHE A 16 4.89 -16.22 10.73
C PHE A 16 4.00 -17.43 10.43
N PRO A 17 3.10 -17.31 9.44
CA PRO A 17 2.26 -18.43 9.04
C PRO A 17 3.10 -19.55 8.44
N THR A 18 2.53 -20.74 8.41
CA THR A 18 3.16 -21.95 7.88
C THR A 18 2.26 -22.57 6.83
N THR A 19 2.76 -23.55 6.08
CA THR A 19 1.93 -24.31 5.13
C THR A 19 0.88 -25.21 5.81
N ARG A 20 0.80 -25.21 7.15
CA ARG A 20 -0.28 -25.84 7.92
C ARG A 20 -1.50 -24.92 8.06
N ASP A 21 -1.29 -23.61 7.96
CA ASP A 21 -2.35 -22.62 7.98
C ASP A 21 -3.06 -22.63 6.63
N GLU A 22 -4.40 -22.69 6.64
CA GLU A 22 -5.21 -22.92 5.44
C GLU A 22 -4.93 -21.88 4.35
N ASP A 23 -4.87 -20.59 4.73
CA ASP A 23 -4.60 -19.47 3.82
C ASP A 23 -3.19 -19.49 3.21
N TRP A 24 -2.26 -20.23 3.82
CA TRP A 24 -0.83 -20.28 3.46
C TRP A 24 -0.37 -21.65 2.99
N ARG A 25 -1.29 -22.62 2.84
CA ARG A 25 -1.01 -24.00 2.45
C ARG A 25 -0.14 -24.12 1.19
N PHE A 26 -0.29 -23.20 0.24
CA PHE A 26 0.42 -23.20 -1.04
C PHE A 26 1.53 -22.14 -1.15
N THR A 27 1.74 -21.34 -0.10
CA THR A 27 2.73 -20.25 -0.11
C THR A 27 3.59 -20.36 1.15
N SER A 28 4.73 -21.03 1.04
CA SER A 28 5.69 -21.09 2.15
C SER A 28 6.36 -19.74 2.33
N VAL A 29 6.22 -19.13 3.52
CA VAL A 29 6.90 -17.88 3.89
C VAL A 29 8.22 -18.14 4.63
N ALA A 30 8.69 -19.39 4.71
CA ALA A 30 9.99 -19.70 5.30
C ALA A 30 11.14 -18.87 4.73
N PRO A 31 11.23 -18.61 3.40
CA PRO A 31 12.28 -17.75 2.85
C PRO A 31 12.25 -16.30 3.36
N ILE A 32 11.07 -15.78 3.73
CA ILE A 32 10.93 -14.46 4.36
C ILE A 32 11.42 -14.54 5.81
N ALA A 33 10.98 -15.55 6.56
CA ALA A 33 11.36 -15.73 7.96
C ALA A 33 12.86 -16.02 8.18
N GLU A 34 13.55 -16.54 7.16
CA GLU A 34 14.99 -16.83 7.16
C GLU A 34 15.86 -15.61 6.82
N LEU A 35 15.27 -14.48 6.37
CA LEU A 35 16.02 -13.27 6.10
C LEU A 35 16.60 -12.67 7.39
N GLU A 36 17.86 -12.23 7.32
CA GLU A 36 18.44 -11.35 8.33
C GLU A 36 17.91 -9.93 8.10
N PHE A 37 16.77 -9.62 8.71
CA PHE A 37 16.13 -8.33 8.51
C PHE A 37 17.00 -7.18 9.03
N SER A 38 17.14 -6.15 8.20
CA SER A 38 17.78 -4.90 8.55
C SER A 38 16.82 -3.73 8.35
N ASP A 39 16.87 -2.80 9.30
CA ASP A 39 16.21 -1.51 9.15
C ASP A 39 16.89 -0.73 8.03
N THR A 40 16.07 -0.21 7.13
CA THR A 40 16.53 0.60 6.01
C THR A 40 16.41 2.07 6.35
N GLN A 41 17.36 2.86 5.84
CA GLN A 41 17.33 4.31 5.94
C GLN A 41 16.73 4.91 4.67
N ALA A 42 16.30 6.16 4.78
CA ALA A 42 16.06 6.98 3.60
C ALA A 42 17.31 7.03 2.72
N ASP A 43 17.10 7.07 1.40
CA ASP A 43 18.18 7.13 0.42
C ASP A 43 17.90 8.28 -0.56
N ASP A 44 18.69 9.36 -0.41
CA ASP A 44 18.58 10.58 -1.22
C ASP A 44 19.15 10.44 -2.63
N THR A 45 19.80 9.31 -2.94
CA THR A 45 20.37 9.00 -4.26
C THR A 45 19.39 8.27 -5.18
N ALA A 46 18.26 7.80 -4.63
CA ALA A 46 17.20 7.13 -5.39
C ALA A 46 16.67 7.99 -6.55
N THR A 47 16.26 7.32 -7.62
CA THR A 47 15.71 7.95 -8.83
C THR A 47 14.40 7.27 -9.24
N LEU A 48 13.58 7.97 -10.01
CA LEU A 48 12.36 7.41 -10.61
C LEU A 48 12.60 6.83 -12.01
N GLU A 49 13.87 6.63 -12.38
CA GLU A 49 14.22 6.09 -13.69
C GLU A 49 13.63 4.68 -13.88
N GLY A 50 13.05 4.41 -15.05
CA GLY A 50 12.40 3.13 -15.34
C GLY A 50 11.05 2.91 -14.66
N CYS A 51 10.62 3.77 -13.74
CA CYS A 51 9.31 3.62 -13.10
C CYS A 51 8.17 3.98 -14.07
N VAL A 52 7.07 3.23 -13.99
CA VAL A 52 5.86 3.50 -14.78
C VAL A 52 5.16 4.79 -14.32
N PHE A 53 4.21 5.30 -15.11
CA PHE A 53 3.42 6.51 -14.80
C PHE A 53 4.22 7.83 -14.70
N GLY A 54 5.53 7.82 -14.95
CA GLY A 54 6.38 9.02 -14.84
C GLY A 54 5.99 10.15 -15.80
N ALA A 55 5.42 9.80 -16.96
CA ALA A 55 4.95 10.76 -17.97
C ALA A 55 3.57 11.36 -17.68
N LEU A 56 2.84 10.85 -16.70
CA LEU A 56 1.53 11.40 -16.32
C LEU A 56 1.72 12.69 -15.50
N GLU A 57 0.72 13.56 -15.52
CA GLU A 57 0.66 14.73 -14.64
C GLU A 57 -0.09 14.38 -13.34
N GLY A 58 -0.06 15.30 -12.37
CA GLY A 58 -0.76 15.15 -11.09
C GLY A 58 0.16 15.01 -9.88
N PRO A 59 -0.40 14.94 -8.66
CA PRO A 59 0.36 14.80 -7.44
C PRO A 59 1.23 13.55 -7.46
N ARG A 60 2.47 13.69 -6.96
CA ARG A 60 3.43 12.59 -6.85
C ARG A 60 3.93 12.46 -5.41
N LEU A 61 3.79 11.27 -4.86
CA LEU A 61 4.41 10.86 -3.60
C LEU A 61 5.47 9.80 -3.90
N VAL A 62 6.60 9.86 -3.20
CA VAL A 62 7.70 8.91 -3.36
C VAL A 62 8.16 8.46 -1.99
N PHE A 63 8.25 7.16 -1.80
CA PHE A 63 8.75 6.50 -0.61
C PHE A 63 9.97 5.67 -0.98
N VAL A 64 11.07 5.87 -0.27
CA VAL A 64 12.32 5.13 -0.49
C VAL A 64 12.59 4.28 0.74
N ASN A 65 12.62 2.97 0.56
CA ASN A 65 12.69 1.99 1.64
C ASN A 65 11.64 2.23 2.75
N GLY A 66 10.42 2.62 2.36
CA GLY A 66 9.32 2.93 3.29
C GLY A 66 9.32 4.33 3.90
N HIS A 67 10.34 5.17 3.64
CA HIS A 67 10.41 6.55 4.13
C HIS A 67 9.96 7.56 3.08
N PHE A 68 9.13 8.52 3.46
CA PHE A 68 8.70 9.59 2.55
C PHE A 68 9.89 10.46 2.09
N SER A 69 10.06 10.61 0.77
CA SER A 69 11.08 11.47 0.15
C SER A 69 10.46 12.79 -0.31
N GLY A 70 10.66 13.86 0.48
CA GLY A 70 10.24 15.21 0.10
C GLY A 70 10.97 15.74 -1.15
N LYS A 71 12.17 15.23 -1.44
CA LYS A 71 12.99 15.60 -2.62
C LYS A 71 12.41 15.07 -3.92
N LEU A 72 11.92 13.83 -3.92
CA LEU A 72 11.37 13.18 -5.12
C LEU A 72 9.86 13.39 -5.26
N SER A 73 9.16 13.66 -4.15
CA SER A 73 7.73 13.97 -4.14
C SER A 73 7.43 15.38 -4.68
N SER A 74 6.26 15.54 -5.29
CA SER A 74 5.76 16.82 -5.80
C SER A 74 4.24 16.77 -5.85
N VAL A 75 3.58 17.33 -4.83
CA VAL A 75 2.11 17.32 -4.72
C VAL A 75 1.47 18.49 -5.49
N GLY A 76 2.16 19.63 -5.60
CA GLY A 76 1.64 20.82 -6.28
C GLY A 76 0.53 21.52 -5.49
N GLN A 77 -0.23 22.39 -6.16
CA GLN A 77 -1.44 23.00 -5.60
C GLN A 77 -2.60 22.04 -5.75
N LEU A 78 -3.31 21.80 -4.64
CA LEU A 78 -4.51 20.96 -4.61
C LEU A 78 -5.77 21.84 -4.50
N PRO A 79 -6.89 21.44 -5.13
CA PRO A 79 -8.16 22.10 -4.89
C PRO A 79 -8.62 21.88 -3.44
N ALA A 80 -9.55 22.73 -2.98
CA ALA A 80 -10.16 22.56 -1.67
C ALA A 80 -10.81 21.17 -1.54
N GLY A 81 -10.60 20.51 -0.40
CA GLY A 81 -11.13 19.17 -0.15
C GLY A 81 -10.28 18.02 -0.70
N VAL A 82 -9.12 18.27 -1.30
CA VAL A 82 -8.15 17.22 -1.66
C VAL A 82 -6.91 17.34 -0.79
N GLU A 83 -6.57 16.26 -0.09
CA GLU A 83 -5.34 16.10 0.68
C GLU A 83 -4.53 14.96 0.09
N VAL A 84 -3.26 15.21 -0.22
CA VAL A 84 -2.30 14.21 -0.69
C VAL A 84 -1.00 14.40 0.07
N GLY A 85 -0.58 13.38 0.79
CA GLY A 85 0.58 13.44 1.66
C GLY A 85 0.99 12.07 2.17
N ASN A 86 1.62 12.02 3.34
CA ASN A 86 2.07 10.80 3.98
C ASN A 86 1.46 10.64 5.37
N ILE A 87 1.31 9.40 5.84
CA ILE A 87 0.70 9.07 7.14
C ILE A 87 1.39 9.81 8.28
N ALA A 88 2.73 9.86 8.29
CA ALA A 88 3.47 10.46 9.40
C ALA A 88 3.19 11.96 9.61
N ASN A 89 2.71 12.66 8.59
CA ASN A 89 2.38 14.09 8.64
C ASN A 89 0.88 14.39 8.47
N SER A 90 0.02 13.37 8.53
CA SER A 90 -1.42 13.50 8.29
C SER A 90 -2.22 13.07 9.51
N ASP A 91 -3.40 13.66 9.70
CA ASP A 91 -4.32 13.25 10.76
C ASP A 91 -5.06 11.97 10.35
N CYS A 92 -4.55 10.83 10.84
CA CYS A 92 -4.99 9.50 10.48
C CYS A 92 -5.45 8.73 11.72
N PRO A 93 -6.53 7.95 11.64
CA PRO A 93 -6.90 7.05 12.72
C PRO A 93 -5.82 5.99 12.93
N ASP A 94 -5.72 5.50 14.16
CA ASP A 94 -4.91 4.32 14.47
C ASP A 94 -5.34 3.13 13.60
N PRO A 95 -4.40 2.27 13.18
CA PRO A 95 -4.74 1.08 12.40
C PRO A 95 -5.61 0.13 13.23
N LYS A 96 -6.56 -0.53 12.58
CA LYS A 96 -7.41 -1.53 13.23
C LYS A 96 -6.61 -2.80 13.49
N MET A 97 -6.77 -3.39 14.67
CA MET A 97 -6.17 -4.69 14.97
C MET A 97 -6.69 -5.76 14.03
N THR A 98 -5.84 -6.75 13.77
CA THR A 98 -6.07 -7.81 12.78
C THR A 98 -5.59 -9.15 13.33
N ASP A 99 -6.20 -10.22 12.83
CA ASP A 99 -5.81 -11.61 13.12
C ASP A 99 -4.86 -12.17 12.04
N ASP A 100 -4.53 -11.37 11.02
CA ASP A 100 -3.53 -11.71 10.03
C ASP A 100 -2.11 -11.39 10.54
N ALA A 101 -1.20 -12.36 10.42
CA ALA A 101 0.18 -12.22 10.89
C ALA A 101 0.93 -11.07 10.22
N PHE A 102 0.79 -10.89 8.91
CA PHE A 102 1.47 -9.82 8.18
C PHE A 102 0.86 -8.45 8.45
N GLY A 103 -0.45 -8.37 8.66
CA GLY A 103 -1.12 -7.18 9.16
C GLY A 103 -0.67 -6.81 10.59
N ALA A 104 -0.56 -7.78 11.49
CA ALA A 104 -0.04 -7.55 12.85
C ALA A 104 1.42 -7.08 12.83
N LEU A 105 2.26 -7.71 11.98
CA LEU A 105 3.63 -7.25 11.72
C LEU A 105 3.65 -5.83 11.15
N ASN A 106 2.77 -5.52 10.20
CA ASN A 106 2.68 -4.18 9.62
C ASN A 106 2.34 -3.16 10.71
N ILE A 107 1.32 -3.39 11.52
CA ILE A 107 0.95 -2.52 12.66
C ILE A 107 2.13 -2.34 13.62
N ALA A 108 2.88 -3.40 13.90
CA ALA A 108 4.03 -3.38 14.81
C ALA A 108 5.17 -2.44 14.38
N SER A 109 5.37 -2.29 13.07
CA SER A 109 6.60 -1.73 12.51
C SER A 109 6.44 -0.78 11.32
N PHE A 110 5.21 -0.47 10.85
CA PHE A 110 5.05 0.41 9.69
C PHE A 110 5.77 1.74 9.90
N ILE A 111 6.49 2.19 8.89
CA ILE A 111 7.32 3.39 8.96
C ILE A 111 6.45 4.60 8.61
N ASP A 112 5.82 4.53 7.44
CA ASP A 112 5.00 5.57 6.85
C ASP A 112 4.12 4.94 5.74
N GLY A 113 3.49 5.78 4.93
CA GLY A 113 2.93 5.42 3.64
C GLY A 113 2.04 6.53 3.10
N ALA A 114 1.38 6.27 1.98
CA ALA A 114 0.62 7.28 1.28
C ALA A 114 -0.70 7.57 2.00
N PHE A 115 -1.00 8.86 2.12
CA PHE A 115 -2.27 9.36 2.64
C PHE A 115 -2.97 10.16 1.55
N VAL A 116 -4.20 9.78 1.23
CA VAL A 116 -5.06 10.48 0.27
C VAL A 116 -6.44 10.65 0.87
N ARG A 117 -6.95 11.89 0.87
CA ARG A 117 -8.34 12.20 1.20
C ARG A 117 -8.94 13.07 0.11
N VAL A 118 -10.06 12.61 -0.46
CA VAL A 118 -10.92 13.42 -1.33
C VAL A 118 -12.23 13.59 -0.59
N ALA A 119 -12.58 14.83 -0.27
CA ALA A 119 -13.79 15.17 0.45
C ALA A 119 -15.05 14.88 -0.37
N ASP A 120 -16.20 14.89 0.30
CA ASP A 120 -17.50 14.73 -0.35
C ASP A 120 -17.70 15.77 -1.46
N GLU A 121 -18.37 15.36 -2.53
CA GLU A 121 -18.73 16.21 -3.69
C GLU A 121 -17.53 16.78 -4.47
N VAL A 122 -16.32 16.25 -4.26
CA VAL A 122 -15.11 16.67 -4.98
C VAL A 122 -14.74 15.68 -6.09
N THR A 123 -14.63 16.16 -7.32
CA THR A 123 -14.07 15.40 -8.44
C THR A 123 -12.62 15.80 -8.68
N PHE A 124 -11.69 14.87 -8.46
CA PHE A 124 -10.27 15.06 -8.75
C PHE A 124 -9.84 14.23 -9.97
N GLU A 125 -9.65 14.90 -11.11
CA GLU A 125 -9.42 14.23 -12.41
C GLU A 125 -7.97 13.79 -12.66
N MET A 126 -6.99 14.44 -12.02
CA MET A 126 -5.58 14.06 -12.19
C MET A 126 -5.25 12.83 -11.35
N PRO A 127 -4.48 11.86 -11.89
CA PRO A 127 -4.10 10.69 -11.10
C PRO A 127 -3.11 11.08 -9.99
N ILE A 128 -3.33 10.53 -8.80
CA ILE A 128 -2.39 10.61 -7.69
C ILE A 128 -1.41 9.46 -7.86
N ARG A 129 -0.13 9.77 -8.00
CA ARG A 129 0.92 8.78 -8.28
C ARG A 129 1.74 8.56 -7.03
N VAL A 130 1.93 7.30 -6.68
CA VAL A 130 2.67 6.87 -5.51
C VAL A 130 3.75 5.89 -5.93
N TYR A 131 5.00 6.23 -5.64
CA TYR A 131 6.16 5.43 -5.98
C TYR A 131 6.78 4.86 -4.72
N TYR A 132 7.05 3.55 -4.73
CA TYR A 132 7.78 2.86 -3.68
C TYR A 132 9.06 2.28 -4.29
N LEU A 133 10.20 2.77 -3.81
CA LEU A 133 11.52 2.41 -4.31
C LEU A 133 12.27 1.64 -3.22
N SER A 134 12.61 0.39 -3.49
CA SER A 134 13.42 -0.43 -2.59
C SER A 134 14.87 -0.38 -3.06
N THR A 135 15.69 0.46 -2.45
CA THR A 135 17.11 0.67 -2.85
C THR A 135 18.10 -0.05 -1.93
N GLY A 136 17.63 -0.60 -0.81
CA GLY A 136 18.44 -1.41 0.10
C GLY A 136 18.87 -2.75 -0.50
N GLY A 137 19.85 -3.40 0.14
CA GLY A 137 20.35 -4.73 -0.22
C GLY A 137 19.53 -5.88 0.40
N ASP A 138 20.09 -7.09 0.38
CA ASP A 138 19.45 -8.28 0.96
C ASP A 138 19.05 -8.05 2.43
N GLY A 139 17.84 -8.53 2.79
CA GLY A 139 17.30 -8.38 4.15
C GLY A 139 16.74 -6.99 4.47
N SER A 140 16.85 -6.03 3.57
CA SER A 140 16.21 -4.72 3.70
C SER A 140 14.70 -4.88 3.83
N THR A 141 14.08 -4.18 4.77
CA THR A 141 12.62 -4.24 4.96
C THR A 141 11.93 -2.89 4.91
N ALA A 142 10.70 -2.90 4.41
CA ALA A 142 9.77 -1.79 4.56
C ALA A 142 8.37 -2.32 4.93
N ASN A 143 7.88 -1.88 6.09
CA ASN A 143 6.48 -2.05 6.48
C ASN A 143 5.77 -0.73 6.18
N ILE A 144 4.74 -0.77 5.33
CA ILE A 144 4.10 0.42 4.76
C ILE A 144 2.61 0.37 5.02
N ARG A 145 2.03 1.51 5.43
CA ARG A 145 0.59 1.66 5.61
C ARG A 145 0.08 2.78 4.72
N ASN A 146 -0.84 2.46 3.82
CA ASN A 146 -1.54 3.44 3.00
C ASN A 146 -2.97 3.64 3.49
N LEU A 147 -3.45 4.88 3.44
CA LEU A 147 -4.82 5.23 3.79
C LEU A 147 -5.43 6.14 2.72
N PHE A 148 -6.42 5.62 2.02
CA PHE A 148 -7.14 6.30 0.94
C PHE A 148 -8.61 6.47 1.34
N ILE A 149 -9.08 7.71 1.41
CA ILE A 149 -10.44 8.05 1.80
C ILE A 149 -11.08 8.86 0.68
N ILE A 150 -12.07 8.27 0.01
CA ILE A 150 -12.79 8.86 -1.11
C ILE A 150 -14.22 9.14 -0.65
N GLY A 151 -14.56 10.41 -0.43
CA GLY A 151 -15.82 10.87 0.14
C GLY A 151 -17.04 10.57 -0.73
N ALA A 152 -18.25 10.81 -0.21
CA ALA A 152 -19.49 10.60 -0.96
C ALA A 152 -19.58 11.51 -2.19
N ASN A 153 -20.12 11.00 -3.30
CA ASN A 153 -20.25 11.73 -4.57
C ASN A 153 -18.91 12.31 -5.08
N SER A 154 -17.79 11.69 -4.74
CA SER A 154 -16.45 12.15 -5.13
C SER A 154 -15.80 11.22 -6.15
N LYS A 155 -14.71 11.66 -6.77
CA LYS A 155 -13.96 10.87 -7.74
C LYS A 155 -12.45 11.04 -7.58
N ALA A 156 -11.71 9.93 -7.66
CA ALA A 156 -10.24 9.93 -7.67
C ALA A 156 -9.65 8.72 -8.41
N THR A 157 -8.43 8.89 -8.91
CA THR A 157 -7.59 7.80 -9.43
C THR A 157 -6.26 7.77 -8.68
N ILE A 158 -5.87 6.60 -8.18
CA ILE A 158 -4.63 6.39 -7.42
C ILE A 158 -3.81 5.31 -8.12
N LEU A 159 -2.55 5.64 -8.44
CA LEU A 159 -1.62 4.77 -9.15
C LEU A 159 -0.41 4.47 -8.25
N GLU A 160 -0.18 3.21 -7.91
CA GLU A 160 1.01 2.75 -7.21
C GLU A 160 2.01 2.11 -8.19
N SER A 161 3.28 2.46 -8.07
CA SER A 161 4.41 1.85 -8.77
C SER A 161 5.41 1.34 -7.74
N TRP A 162 5.71 0.05 -7.77
CA TRP A 162 6.68 -0.60 -6.89
C TRP A 162 7.87 -1.08 -7.71
N THR A 163 9.06 -0.63 -7.37
CA THR A 163 10.32 -1.04 -8.00
C THR A 163 11.42 -1.19 -6.96
N GLY A 164 12.53 -1.84 -7.33
CA GLY A 164 13.69 -1.87 -6.45
C GLY A 164 14.94 -2.46 -7.09
N ALA A 165 16.03 -2.43 -6.31
CA ALA A 165 17.32 -3.00 -6.66
C ALA A 165 17.23 -4.52 -6.88
N ASP A 166 18.23 -5.09 -7.53
CA ASP A 166 18.31 -6.54 -7.68
C ASP A 166 18.82 -7.19 -6.38
N ALA A 167 17.91 -7.37 -5.42
CA ALA A 167 18.20 -7.86 -4.07
C ALA A 167 16.98 -8.54 -3.42
N ALA A 168 17.23 -9.35 -2.40
CA ALA A 168 16.21 -10.03 -1.59
C ALA A 168 15.71 -9.15 -0.43
N TYR A 169 15.03 -8.05 -0.74
CA TYR A 169 14.34 -7.20 0.22
C TYR A 169 12.90 -7.67 0.46
N PHE A 170 12.27 -7.17 1.53
CA PHE A 170 10.91 -7.50 1.92
C PHE A 170 10.03 -6.26 2.10
N ASN A 171 8.98 -6.18 1.28
CA ASN A 171 7.90 -5.19 1.41
C ASN A 171 6.64 -5.84 2.01
N ASN A 172 6.16 -5.25 3.10
CA ASN A 172 4.90 -5.60 3.75
C ASN A 172 3.97 -4.40 3.74
N VAL A 173 2.92 -4.43 2.91
CA VAL A 173 2.07 -3.27 2.63
C VAL A 173 0.63 -3.56 3.02
N ILE A 174 0.03 -2.64 3.78
CA ILE A 174 -1.41 -2.61 4.06
C ILE A 174 -1.98 -1.33 3.48
N THR A 175 -2.92 -1.46 2.54
CA THR A 175 -3.67 -0.35 1.97
C THR A 175 -5.11 -0.40 2.46
N GLU A 176 -5.53 0.65 3.16
CA GLU A 176 -6.90 0.86 3.60
C GLU A 176 -7.61 1.81 2.64
N LEU A 177 -8.70 1.36 2.01
CA LEU A 177 -9.48 2.15 1.04
C LEU A 177 -10.93 2.29 1.52
N THR A 178 -11.35 3.52 1.81
CA THR A 178 -12.75 3.85 2.12
C THR A 178 -13.37 4.57 0.93
N VAL A 179 -14.50 4.06 0.44
CA VAL A 179 -15.24 4.60 -0.70
C VAL A 179 -16.65 4.96 -0.25
N GLY A 180 -16.96 6.26 -0.25
CA GLY A 180 -18.24 6.80 0.17
C GLY A 180 -19.39 6.46 -0.78
N ASP A 181 -20.61 6.80 -0.36
CA ASP A 181 -21.81 6.62 -1.18
C ASP A 181 -21.68 7.36 -2.53
N ASN A 182 -22.08 6.73 -3.62
CA ASN A 182 -21.99 7.24 -5.00
C ASN A 182 -20.57 7.65 -5.46
N ALA A 183 -19.52 7.30 -4.72
CA ALA A 183 -18.16 7.69 -5.07
C ALA A 183 -17.57 6.79 -6.16
N GLN A 184 -16.61 7.33 -6.92
CA GLN A 184 -15.92 6.63 -7.99
C GLN A 184 -14.42 6.59 -7.72
N VAL A 185 -13.84 5.40 -7.63
CA VAL A 185 -12.39 5.26 -7.43
C VAL A 185 -11.81 4.22 -8.37
N GLU A 186 -10.66 4.56 -8.93
CA GLU A 186 -9.80 3.60 -9.63
C GLU A 186 -8.44 3.53 -8.92
N HIS A 187 -8.07 2.34 -8.48
CA HIS A 187 -6.82 2.05 -7.78
C HIS A 187 -6.01 1.03 -8.58
N VAL A 188 -4.85 1.45 -9.07
CA VAL A 188 -3.95 0.59 -9.85
C VAL A 188 -2.69 0.34 -9.04
N LYS A 189 -2.33 -0.92 -8.84
CA LYS A 189 -1.05 -1.34 -8.25
C LYS A 189 -0.22 -2.02 -9.32
N PHE A 190 0.89 -1.39 -9.70
CA PHE A 190 1.87 -1.96 -10.60
C PHE A 190 3.13 -2.32 -9.82
N GLN A 191 3.43 -3.61 -9.71
CA GLN A 191 4.61 -4.14 -9.07
C GLN A 191 5.56 -4.66 -10.14
N ASP A 192 6.78 -4.13 -10.17
CA ASP A 192 7.88 -4.54 -11.04
C ASP A 192 9.18 -4.54 -10.22
N GLU A 193 9.28 -5.57 -9.39
CA GLU A 193 10.33 -5.73 -8.38
C GLU A 193 11.31 -6.84 -8.78
N SER A 194 12.46 -6.91 -8.10
CA SER A 194 13.44 -7.98 -8.37
C SER A 194 12.80 -9.36 -8.21
N VAL A 195 13.21 -10.32 -9.03
CA VAL A 195 12.83 -11.73 -8.90
C VAL A 195 13.33 -12.36 -7.59
N ALA A 196 14.23 -11.69 -6.86
CA ALA A 196 14.68 -12.08 -5.52
C ALA A 196 13.82 -11.48 -4.39
N ALA A 197 13.02 -10.45 -4.68
CA ALA A 197 12.27 -9.68 -3.68
C ALA A 197 11.08 -10.45 -3.09
N PHE A 198 10.62 -10.00 -1.92
CA PHE A 198 9.41 -10.50 -1.27
C PHE A 198 8.41 -9.36 -1.12
N HIS A 199 7.17 -9.58 -1.55
CA HIS A 199 6.10 -8.60 -1.51
C HIS A 199 4.82 -9.22 -0.96
N ILE A 200 4.43 -8.82 0.24
CA ILE A 200 3.16 -9.22 0.86
C ILE A 200 2.29 -7.96 0.99
N ALA A 201 1.16 -7.95 0.28
CA ALA A 201 0.23 -6.84 0.24
C ALA A 201 -1.16 -7.25 0.75
N GLY A 202 -1.82 -6.34 1.45
CA GLY A 202 -3.22 -6.44 1.84
C GLY A 202 -4.00 -5.18 1.44
N LEU A 203 -5.05 -5.34 0.62
CA LEU A 203 -6.02 -4.28 0.34
C LEU A 203 -7.28 -4.50 1.19
N HIS A 204 -7.57 -3.57 2.09
CA HIS A 204 -8.78 -3.56 2.90
C HIS A 204 -9.70 -2.44 2.43
N ALA A 205 -10.72 -2.80 1.64
CA ALA A 205 -11.63 -1.85 1.02
C ALA A 205 -13.02 -1.90 1.67
N VAL A 206 -13.61 -0.74 1.95
CA VAL A 206 -15.00 -0.59 2.42
C VAL A 206 -15.75 0.32 1.45
N MET A 207 -16.88 -0.14 0.94
CA MET A 207 -17.61 0.53 -0.15
C MET A 207 -19.06 0.82 0.25
N GLY A 208 -19.47 2.08 0.04
CA GLY A 208 -20.80 2.60 0.31
C GLY A 208 -21.85 2.25 -0.76
N ARG A 209 -23.06 2.79 -0.60
CA ARG A 209 -24.18 2.58 -1.54
C ARG A 209 -23.87 3.20 -2.89
N ASN A 210 -24.19 2.50 -3.98
CA ASN A 210 -24.00 2.95 -5.37
C ASN A 210 -22.58 3.45 -5.71
N SER A 211 -21.55 3.06 -4.96
CA SER A 211 -20.18 3.39 -5.31
C SER A 211 -19.69 2.53 -6.47
N HIS A 212 -18.74 3.05 -7.24
CA HIS A 212 -17.99 2.29 -8.25
C HIS A 212 -16.51 2.27 -7.87
N ALA A 213 -16.00 1.08 -7.52
CA ALA A 213 -14.59 0.92 -7.16
C ALA A 213 -13.91 -0.11 -8.07
N ALA A 214 -12.85 0.31 -8.75
CA ALA A 214 -12.02 -0.56 -9.56
C ALA A 214 -10.63 -0.71 -8.91
N HIS A 215 -10.19 -1.95 -8.71
CA HIS A 215 -8.83 -2.29 -8.33
C HIS A 215 -8.17 -3.14 -9.41
N HIS A 216 -6.98 -2.74 -9.82
CA HIS A 216 -6.18 -3.42 -10.82
C HIS A 216 -4.80 -3.73 -10.25
N SER A 217 -4.52 -4.99 -9.96
CA SER A 217 -3.21 -5.44 -9.49
C SER A 217 -2.46 -6.12 -10.63
N ILE A 218 -1.30 -5.57 -11.00
CA ILE A 218 -0.36 -6.15 -11.95
C ILE A 218 0.92 -6.43 -11.19
N ALA A 219 1.33 -7.69 -11.11
CA ALA A 219 2.52 -8.13 -10.40
C ALA A 219 3.50 -8.80 -11.35
N LEU A 220 4.67 -8.17 -11.51
CA LEU A 220 5.82 -8.66 -12.24
C LEU A 220 7.01 -8.78 -11.28
N GLY A 221 7.72 -9.90 -11.36
CA GLY A 221 8.83 -10.19 -10.45
C GLY A 221 8.39 -10.64 -9.05
N GLY A 222 9.32 -10.58 -8.10
CA GLY A 222 9.17 -11.15 -6.76
C GLY A 222 9.41 -12.66 -6.71
N ARG A 223 10.23 -13.10 -5.74
CA ARG A 223 10.37 -14.50 -5.35
C ARG A 223 9.09 -15.01 -4.69
N ILE A 224 8.46 -14.16 -3.89
CA ILE A 224 7.09 -14.33 -3.38
C ILE A 224 6.38 -13.00 -3.55
N ALA A 225 5.33 -12.98 -4.35
CA ALA A 225 4.41 -11.86 -4.46
C ALA A 225 3.01 -12.36 -4.08
N ARG A 226 2.40 -11.76 -3.08
CA ARG A 226 1.04 -12.09 -2.64
C ARG A 226 0.26 -10.82 -2.36
N ASN A 227 -0.94 -10.73 -2.91
CA ASN A 227 -1.87 -9.63 -2.68
C ASN A 227 -3.20 -10.20 -2.16
N ASN A 228 -3.51 -9.94 -0.90
CA ASN A 228 -4.77 -10.32 -0.27
C ASN A 228 -5.76 -9.16 -0.40
N ILE A 229 -6.94 -9.40 -0.96
CA ILE A 229 -7.99 -8.38 -1.08
C ILE A 229 -9.14 -8.74 -0.13
N CYS A 230 -9.44 -7.84 0.80
CA CYS A 230 -10.59 -7.88 1.69
C CYS A 230 -11.55 -6.73 1.34
N ALA A 231 -12.62 -7.03 0.60
CA ALA A 231 -13.60 -6.03 0.16
C ALA A 231 -14.93 -6.18 0.92
N HIS A 232 -15.32 -5.13 1.65
CA HIS A 232 -16.60 -5.04 2.35
C HIS A 232 -17.59 -4.20 1.54
N LEU A 233 -18.57 -4.90 0.96
CA LEU A 233 -19.63 -4.31 0.13
C LEU A 233 -20.82 -3.91 1.01
N ASN A 234 -20.74 -2.72 1.64
CA ASN A 234 -21.65 -2.31 2.70
C ASN A 234 -22.90 -1.54 2.21
N GLY A 235 -23.06 -1.38 0.90
CA GLY A 235 -24.17 -0.63 0.31
C GLY A 235 -24.87 -1.37 -0.82
N THR A 236 -26.15 -1.05 -1.04
CA THR A 236 -26.90 -1.58 -2.19
C THR A 236 -26.49 -0.87 -3.48
N GLY A 237 -26.62 -1.53 -4.62
CA GLY A 237 -26.43 -0.90 -5.94
C GLY A 237 -25.00 -0.50 -6.28
N LEU A 238 -24.01 -0.89 -5.46
CA LEU A 238 -22.60 -0.67 -5.75
C LEU A 238 -22.09 -1.63 -6.83
N GLU A 239 -20.96 -1.25 -7.44
CA GLU A 239 -20.20 -2.06 -8.37
C GLU A 239 -18.72 -2.11 -7.96
N THR A 240 -18.12 -3.30 -8.07
CA THR A 240 -16.71 -3.51 -7.74
C THR A 240 -16.04 -4.35 -8.80
N ILE A 241 -14.90 -3.88 -9.30
CA ILE A 241 -14.05 -4.60 -10.25
C ILE A 241 -12.73 -4.91 -9.55
N LEU A 242 -12.35 -6.19 -9.49
CA LEU A 242 -11.09 -6.66 -8.89
C LEU A 242 -10.33 -7.49 -9.92
N ASN A 243 -9.34 -6.89 -10.58
CA ASN A 243 -8.52 -7.57 -11.58
C ASN A 243 -7.13 -7.88 -11.04
N GLY A 244 -6.60 -9.05 -11.42
CA GLY A 244 -5.24 -9.47 -11.14
C GLY A 244 -4.54 -9.99 -12.41
N LEU A 245 -3.29 -9.58 -12.61
CA LEU A 245 -2.35 -10.15 -13.57
C LEU A 245 -1.06 -10.48 -12.83
N TYR A 246 -0.60 -11.73 -12.95
CA TYR A 246 0.55 -12.30 -12.24
C TYR A 246 1.25 -13.34 -13.12
#